data_AF-A0A2E4YVF7-F1
#
_entry.id   AF-A0A2E4YVF7-F1
#
_cell.length_a   1.000
_cell.length_b   1.000
_cell.length_c   1.000
_cell.angle_alpha   90.00
_cell.angle_beta   90.00
_cell.angle_gamma   90.00
#
_symmetry.space_group_name_H-M   'P 1'
#
loop_
_entity.id
_entity.type
_entity.pdbx_description
1 polymer ?
#
loop_
_entity_poly.entity_id
_entity_poly.type
_entity_poly.pdbx_seq_one_letter_code
_entity_poly.pdbx_strand_id
1 'polypeptide(L)'
;MAAASFAAIKAGVTAGRELHELSKQIGTLWGAIDQARSNHSSARNSPFRGSTEEEAMETFVALQKAKDFEDQLREIVLATRGFGAWQELIKIRADIKERKRKAEIARKLARKERLEMIGKIILICLGVALAAGLIVAGVMIMQKQGVL
;
A
#
# COMPACT_ATOMS: atom_id res chain seq x y z
N MET A 1 17.26 5.79 5.93
CA MET A 1 16.55 5.45 7.18
C MET A 1 16.88 4.03 7.69
N ALA A 2 16.90 3.00 6.84
CA ALA A 2 17.23 1.61 7.25
C ALA A 2 18.53 1.48 8.07
N ALA A 3 19.63 2.05 7.58
CA ALA A 3 20.92 2.01 8.28
C ALA A 3 20.89 2.65 9.67
N ALA A 4 20.16 3.76 9.83
CA ALA A 4 20.02 4.46 11.11
C ALA A 4 19.18 3.65 12.11
N SER A 5 18.06 3.06 11.66
CA SER A 5 17.26 2.16 12.50
C SER A 5 18.03 0.92 12.90
N PHE A 6 18.81 0.33 11.98
CA PHE A 6 19.63 -0.83 12.29
C PHE A 6 20.76 -0.50 13.28
N ALA A 7 21.45 0.64 13.09
CA ALA A 7 22.46 1.11 14.03
C ALA A 7 21.87 1.34 15.43
N ALA A 8 20.66 1.90 15.51
CA ALA A 8 19.95 2.07 16.78
C ALA A 8 19.56 0.73 17.43
N ILE A 9 19.16 -0.29 16.65
CA ILE A 9 18.91 -1.64 17.18
C ILE A 9 20.20 -2.24 17.73
N LYS A 10 21.28 -2.21 16.94
CA LYS A 10 22.58 -2.76 17.36
C LYS A 10 23.07 -2.08 18.64
N ALA A 11 23.05 -0.75 18.68
CA ALA A 11 23.43 0.03 19.86
C ALA A 11 22.55 -0.29 21.09
N GLY A 12 21.24 -0.40 20.88
CA GLY A 12 20.29 -0.75 21.94
C GLY A 12 20.57 -2.13 22.53
N VAL A 13 20.78 -3.14 21.69
CA VAL A 13 21.08 -4.50 22.14
C VAL A 13 22.44 -4.55 22.84
N THR A 14 23.47 -3.88 22.32
CA THR A 14 24.78 -3.80 23.01
C THR A 14 24.70 -3.07 24.35
N ALA A 15 23.76 -2.15 24.50
CA ALA A 15 23.48 -1.46 25.76
C ALA A 15 22.58 -2.27 26.71
N GLY A 16 22.26 -3.52 26.38
CA GLY A 16 21.43 -4.41 27.20
C GLY A 16 19.92 -4.13 27.13
N ARG A 17 19.45 -3.36 26.14
CA ARG A 17 18.01 -3.12 25.97
C ARG A 17 17.29 -4.33 25.41
N GLU A 18 16.10 -4.55 25.94
CA GLU A 18 15.22 -5.61 25.48
C GLU A 18 14.62 -5.29 24.09
N LEU A 19 14.40 -6.32 23.28
CA LEU A 19 13.83 -6.16 21.92
C LEU A 19 12.46 -5.47 21.92
N HIS A 20 11.70 -5.58 23.02
CA HIS A 20 10.42 -4.89 23.17
C HIS A 20 10.58 -3.37 23.11
N GLU A 21 11.63 -2.82 23.73
CA GLU A 21 11.95 -1.39 23.72
C GLU A 21 12.41 -0.92 22.33
N LEU A 22 12.94 -1.84 21.53
CA LEU A 22 13.42 -1.59 20.18
C LEU A 22 12.35 -1.90 19.12
N SER A 23 11.12 -2.24 19.52
CA SER A 23 10.02 -2.62 18.62
C SER A 23 9.74 -1.58 17.54
N LYS A 24 9.85 -0.27 17.86
CA LYS A 24 9.67 0.83 16.91
C LYS A 24 10.78 0.85 15.85
N GLN A 25 12.03 0.70 16.27
CA GLN A 25 13.20 0.68 15.40
C GLN A 25 13.18 -0.57 14.52
N ILE A 26 12.83 -1.72 15.10
CA ILE A 26 12.62 -2.99 14.39
C ILE A 26 11.56 -2.79 13.32
N GLY A 27 10.38 -2.24 13.66
CA GLY A 27 9.32 -1.96 12.69
C GLY A 27 9.73 -1.00 11.56
N THR A 28 10.56 0.01 11.88
CA THR A 28 11.07 0.99 10.92
C THR A 28 12.08 0.37 9.95
N LEU A 29 13.03 -0.40 10.48
CA LEU A 29 14.02 -1.14 9.69
C LEU A 29 13.32 -2.04 8.68
N TRP A 30 12.38 -2.80 9.19
CA TRP A 30 11.59 -3.75 8.44
C TRP A 30 10.71 -3.10 7.37
N GLY A 31 10.09 -1.95 7.65
CA GLY A 31 9.39 -1.18 6.63
C GLY A 31 10.33 -0.72 5.50
N ALA A 32 11.56 -0.36 5.84
CA ALA A 32 12.57 0.00 4.84
C ALA A 32 13.06 -1.20 4.02
N ILE A 33 13.19 -2.39 4.63
CA ILE A 33 13.49 -3.66 3.93
C ILE A 33 12.36 -4.01 2.96
N ASP A 34 11.11 -3.95 3.42
CA ASP A 34 9.92 -4.21 2.60
C ASP A 34 9.84 -3.23 1.42
N GLN A 35 10.19 -1.96 1.65
CA GLN A 35 10.27 -0.94 0.59
C GLN A 35 11.37 -1.23 -0.43
N ALA A 36 12.58 -1.58 -0.01
CA ALA A 36 13.67 -1.94 -0.93
C ALA A 36 13.28 -3.14 -1.81
N ARG A 37 12.65 -4.17 -1.22
CA ARG A 37 12.15 -5.34 -1.96
C ARG A 37 11.04 -4.98 -2.94
N SER A 38 10.12 -4.10 -2.53
CA SER A 38 9.05 -3.58 -3.40
C SER A 38 9.59 -2.74 -4.55
N ASN A 39 10.58 -1.88 -4.29
CA ASN A 39 11.22 -1.03 -5.30
C ASN A 39 11.90 -1.89 -6.36
N HIS A 40 12.70 -2.87 -5.96
CA HIS A 40 13.35 -3.79 -6.89
C HIS A 40 12.33 -4.62 -7.69
N SER A 41 11.29 -5.16 -7.04
CA SER A 41 10.22 -5.88 -7.76
C SER A 41 9.46 -4.98 -8.73
N SER A 42 9.25 -3.71 -8.39
CA SER A 42 8.53 -2.77 -9.24
C SER A 42 9.38 -2.29 -10.41
N ALA A 43 10.69 -2.06 -10.19
CA ALA A 43 11.64 -1.74 -11.25
C ALA A 43 11.73 -2.88 -12.27
N ARG A 44 11.81 -4.14 -11.79
CA ARG A 44 11.81 -5.33 -12.65
C ARG A 44 10.53 -5.51 -13.48
N ASN A 45 9.37 -5.15 -12.93
CA ASN A 45 8.07 -5.47 -13.54
C ASN A 45 7.43 -4.28 -14.29
N SER A 46 8.05 -3.10 -14.33
CA SER A 46 7.45 -1.88 -14.89
C SER A 46 7.87 -1.66 -16.34
N PRO A 47 6.95 -1.71 -17.32
CA PRO A 47 7.27 -1.44 -18.73
C PRO A 47 7.59 0.04 -19.01
N PHE A 48 7.32 0.95 -18.06
CA PHE A 48 7.60 2.38 -18.18
C PHE A 48 8.75 2.88 -17.30
N ARG A 49 9.32 2.00 -16.44
CA ARG A 49 10.56 2.29 -15.70
C ARG A 49 11.72 1.50 -16.32
N GLY A 50 11.79 1.52 -17.65
CA GLY A 50 12.92 0.93 -18.38
C GLY A 50 14.22 1.58 -17.86
N SER A 51 15.00 0.83 -17.09
CA SER A 51 16.04 -0.07 -17.61
C SER A 51 17.29 0.70 -18.07
N THR A 52 17.71 1.71 -17.31
CA THR A 52 19.15 1.96 -17.23
C THR A 52 19.78 0.85 -16.39
N GLU A 53 20.89 0.30 -16.87
CA GLU A 53 21.70 -0.68 -16.12
C GLU A 53 22.06 -0.14 -14.74
N GLU A 54 22.27 1.18 -14.64
CA GLU A 54 22.52 1.90 -13.40
C GLU A 54 21.36 1.80 -12.39
N GLU A 55 20.10 2.02 -12.79
CA GLU A 55 18.95 1.91 -11.88
C GLU A 55 18.72 0.45 -11.44
N ALA A 56 18.94 -0.51 -12.34
CA ALA A 56 18.89 -1.92 -12.00
C ALA A 56 19.95 -2.30 -10.96
N MET A 57 21.18 -1.80 -11.13
CA MET A 57 22.27 -2.02 -10.18
C MET A 57 22.04 -1.31 -8.84
N GLU A 58 21.51 -0.09 -8.83
CA GLU A 58 21.17 0.62 -7.60
C GLU A 58 20.10 -0.13 -6.80
N THR A 59 19.01 -0.55 -7.45
CA THR A 59 17.95 -1.32 -6.77
C THR A 59 18.43 -2.69 -6.30
N PHE A 60 19.36 -3.32 -7.03
CA PHE A 60 19.98 -4.58 -6.62
C PHE A 60 20.86 -4.41 -5.38
N VAL A 61 21.74 -3.41 -5.35
CA VAL A 61 22.59 -3.12 -4.19
C VAL A 61 21.73 -2.77 -2.98
N ALA A 62 20.67 -1.98 -3.17
CA ALA A 62 19.72 -1.67 -2.11
C ALA A 62 19.00 -2.93 -1.58
N LEU A 63 18.62 -3.86 -2.46
CA LEU A 63 18.04 -5.14 -2.08
C LEU A 63 19.02 -6.00 -1.30
N GLN A 64 20.28 -6.08 -1.74
CA GLN A 64 21.30 -6.87 -1.06
C GLN A 64 21.56 -6.31 0.34
N LYS A 65 21.72 -4.99 0.46
CA LYS A 65 21.86 -4.32 1.76
C LYS A 65 20.65 -4.56 2.69
N ALA A 66 19.45 -4.63 2.12
CA ALA A 66 18.25 -4.96 2.88
C ALA A 66 18.26 -6.41 3.41
N LYS A 67 18.76 -7.37 2.61
CA LYS A 67 18.97 -8.76 3.07
C LYS A 67 20.03 -8.81 4.17
N ASP A 68 21.14 -8.09 4.01
CA ASP A 68 22.20 -8.07 5.03
C ASP A 68 21.66 -7.53 6.37
N PHE A 69 20.79 -6.53 6.36
CA PHE A 69 20.12 -6.05 7.58
C PHE A 69 19.12 -7.06 8.16
N GLU A 70 18.42 -7.81 7.31
CA GLU A 70 17.51 -8.87 7.74
C GLU A 70 18.27 -10.01 8.44
N ASP A 71 19.39 -10.43 7.86
CA ASP A 71 20.25 -11.49 8.40
C ASP A 71 20.91 -11.05 9.72
N GLN A 72 21.44 -9.82 9.79
CA GLN A 72 22.00 -9.31 11.04
C GLN A 72 20.93 -9.13 12.13
N LEU A 73 19.71 -8.71 11.77
CA LEU A 73 18.60 -8.66 12.73
C LEU A 73 18.24 -10.06 13.22
N ARG A 74 18.24 -11.06 12.33
CA ARG A 74 18.01 -12.46 12.70
C ARG A 74 19.05 -12.93 13.70
N GLU A 75 20.34 -12.69 13.44
CA GLU A 75 21.42 -13.05 14.37
C GLU A 75 21.20 -12.44 15.76
N ILE A 76 20.86 -11.15 15.82
CA ILE A 76 20.55 -10.45 17.07
C ILE A 76 19.38 -11.10 17.82
N VAL A 77 18.29 -11.39 17.12
CA VAL A 77 17.09 -12.00 17.74
C VAL A 77 17.38 -13.43 18.20
N LEU A 78 18.12 -14.21 17.41
CA LEU A 78 18.53 -15.56 17.77
C LEU A 78 19.45 -15.56 18.99
N ALA A 79 20.42 -14.65 19.04
CA ALA A 79 21.37 -14.55 20.16
C ALA A 79 20.70 -14.11 21.47
N THR A 80 19.65 -13.29 21.40
CA THR A 80 19.00 -12.70 22.59
C THR A 80 17.80 -13.50 23.08
N ARG A 81 16.94 -14.00 22.18
CA ARG A 81 15.66 -14.64 22.52
C ARG A 81 15.48 -16.03 21.91
N GLY A 82 16.44 -16.49 21.10
CA GLY A 82 16.41 -17.81 20.48
C GLY A 82 15.49 -17.92 19.25
N PHE A 83 15.41 -19.12 18.70
CA PHE A 83 14.72 -19.41 17.44
C PHE A 83 13.20 -19.20 17.48
N GLY A 84 12.56 -19.51 18.62
CA GLY A 84 11.11 -19.35 18.78
C GLY A 84 10.65 -17.90 18.57
N ALA A 85 11.38 -16.95 19.15
CA ALA A 85 11.08 -15.52 19.03
C ALA A 85 11.25 -15.01 17.59
N TRP A 86 12.24 -15.52 16.85
CA TRP A 86 12.38 -15.19 15.43
C TRP A 86 11.19 -15.71 14.61
N GLN A 87 10.75 -16.95 14.84
CA GLN A 87 9.59 -17.50 14.14
C GLN A 87 8.31 -16.74 14.44
N GLU A 88 8.10 -16.37 15.71
CA GLU A 88 6.97 -15.54 16.11
C GLU A 88 7.00 -14.17 15.45
N LEU A 89 8.17 -13.52 15.41
CA LEU A 89 8.36 -12.25 14.71
C LEU A 89 7.97 -12.36 13.23
N ILE A 90 8.45 -13.39 12.52
CA ILE A 90 8.09 -13.60 11.11
C ILE A 90 6.59 -13.83 10.92
N LYS A 91 5.94 -14.61 11.80
CA LYS A 91 4.49 -14.81 11.78
C LYS A 91 3.72 -13.51 11.96
N ILE A 92 4.09 -12.70 12.97
CA ILE A 92 3.47 -11.39 13.21
C ILE A 92 3.59 -10.49 11.98
N ARG A 93 4.73 -10.53 11.29
CA ARG A 93 4.94 -9.73 10.07
C ARG A 93 4.08 -10.21 8.91
N ALA A 94 3.96 -11.52 8.72
CA ALA A 94 3.08 -12.09 7.71
C ALA A 94 1.62 -11.66 7.94
N ASP A 95 1.15 -11.76 9.18
CA ASP A 95 -0.18 -11.31 9.61
C ASP A 95 -0.41 -9.82 9.32
N ILE A 96 0.55 -8.96 9.69
CA ILE A 96 0.45 -7.52 9.45
C ILE A 96 0.35 -7.23 7.95
N LYS A 97 1.16 -7.91 7.13
CA LYS A 97 1.14 -7.73 5.68
C LYS A 97 -0.20 -8.16 5.08
N GLU A 98 -0.76 -9.27 5.55
CA GLU A 98 -2.08 -9.74 5.12
C GLU A 98 -3.19 -8.78 5.54
N ARG A 99 -3.19 -8.31 6.80
CA ARG A 99 -4.17 -7.33 7.30
C ARG A 99 -4.12 -6.03 6.50
N LYS A 100 -2.92 -5.52 6.20
CA LYS A 100 -2.74 -4.32 5.35
C LYS A 100 -3.29 -4.54 3.95
N ARG A 101 -3.00 -5.68 3.32
CA ARG A 101 -3.52 -6.03 1.99
C ARG A 101 -5.06 -6.09 1.99
N LYS A 102 -5.66 -6.78 2.96
CA LYS A 102 -7.12 -6.86 3.10
C LYS A 102 -7.75 -5.48 3.31
N ALA A 103 -7.16 -4.65 4.17
CA ALA A 103 -7.63 -3.30 4.40
C ALA A 103 -7.54 -2.41 3.14
N GLU A 104 -6.48 -2.53 2.36
CA GLU A 104 -6.33 -1.79 1.10
C GLU A 104 -7.38 -2.23 0.06
N ILE A 105 -7.60 -3.53 -0.08
CA ILE A 105 -8.63 -4.08 -0.98
C ILE A 105 -10.01 -3.58 -0.57
N ALA A 106 -10.36 -3.67 0.72
CA ALA A 106 -11.63 -3.18 1.24
C ALA A 106 -11.83 -1.68 0.98
N ARG A 107 -10.79 -0.86 1.16
CA ARG A 107 -10.85 0.57 0.84
C ARG A 107 -11.06 0.82 -0.66
N LYS A 108 -10.39 0.07 -1.53
CA LYS A 108 -10.58 0.16 -2.99
C LYS A 108 -12.00 -0.21 -3.39
N LEU A 109 -12.56 -1.28 -2.82
CA LEU A 109 -13.92 -1.72 -3.09
C LEU A 109 -14.95 -0.66 -2.63
N ALA A 110 -14.84 -0.19 -1.39
CA ALA A 110 -15.72 0.87 -0.87
C ALA A 110 -15.66 2.16 -1.71
N ARG A 111 -14.48 2.51 -2.25
CA ARG A 111 -14.35 3.66 -3.15
C ARG A 111 -15.06 3.42 -4.49
N LYS A 112 -14.94 2.21 -5.07
CA LYS A 112 -15.65 1.85 -6.30
C LYS A 112 -17.16 1.88 -6.12
N GLU A 113 -17.67 1.29 -5.03
CA GLU A 113 -19.11 1.28 -4.73
C GLU A 113 -19.67 2.69 -4.57
N ARG A 114 -18.93 3.59 -3.89
CA ARG A 114 -19.32 5.01 -3.79
C ARG A 114 -19.38 5.69 -5.16
N LEU A 115 -18.37 5.48 -6.00
CA LEU A 115 -18.34 6.08 -7.35
C LEU A 115 -19.45 5.53 -8.24
N GLU A 116 -19.73 4.23 -8.17
CA GLU A 116 -20.83 3.60 -8.90
C GLU A 116 -22.20 4.12 -8.44
N MET A 117 -22.39 4.29 -7.13
CA MET A 117 -23.63 4.86 -6.58
C MET A 117 -23.83 6.30 -7.06
N ILE A 118 -22.80 7.13 -6.97
CA ILE A 118 -22.84 8.52 -7.46
C ILE A 118 -23.13 8.55 -8.95
N GLY A 119 -22.46 7.71 -9.74
CA GLY A 119 -22.69 7.59 -11.18
C GLY A 119 -24.13 7.20 -11.53
N LYS A 120 -24.71 6.24 -10.81
CA LYS A 120 -26.11 5.83 -10.98
C LYS A 120 -27.09 6.97 -10.66
N ILE A 121 -26.85 7.71 -9.58
CA ILE A 121 -27.70 8.86 -9.21
C ILE A 121 -27.65 9.94 -10.30
N ILE A 122 -26.45 10.30 -10.77
CA ILE A 122 -26.29 11.29 -11.84
C ILE A 122 -27.03 10.84 -13.11
N LEU A 123 -26.88 9.58 -13.51
CA LEU A 123 -27.52 9.04 -14.70
C LEU A 123 -29.06 9.06 -14.60
N ILE A 124 -29.62 8.71 -13.43
CA ILE A 124 -31.06 8.81 -13.19
C ILE A 124 -31.52 10.27 -13.24
N CYS A 125 -30.82 11.19 -12.57
CA CYS A 125 -31.16 12.61 -12.59
C CYS A 125 -31.14 13.20 -14.00
N LEU A 126 -30.14 12.86 -14.82
CA LEU A 126 -30.08 13.27 -16.22
C LEU A 126 -31.24 12.70 -17.04
N GLY A 127 -31.57 11.41 -16.84
CA GLY A 127 -32.71 10.78 -17.50
C GLY A 127 -34.04 11.46 -17.17
N VAL A 128 -34.28 11.78 -15.89
CA VAL A 128 -35.48 12.50 -15.45
C VAL A 128 -35.51 13.93 -16.01
N ALA A 129 -34.39 14.64 -15.99
CA ALA A 129 -34.31 16.00 -16.53
C ALA A 129 -34.58 16.03 -18.05
N LEU A 130 -34.04 15.07 -18.81
CA LEU A 130 -34.31 14.92 -20.24
C LEU A 130 -35.78 14.59 -20.50
N ALA A 131 -36.36 13.63 -19.77
CA ALA A 131 -37.77 13.27 -19.91
C ALA A 131 -38.69 14.46 -19.61
N ALA A 132 -38.44 15.20 -18.53
CA ALA A 132 -39.20 16.41 -18.18
C ALA A 132 -39.06 17.49 -19.27
N GLY A 133 -37.84 17.71 -19.78
CA GLY A 133 -37.60 18.65 -20.88
C GLY A 133 -38.37 18.30 -22.15
N LEU A 134 -38.43 17.02 -22.52
CA LEU A 134 -39.20 16.54 -23.67
C LEU A 134 -40.70 16.73 -23.48
N ILE A 135 -41.24 16.48 -22.28
CA ILE A 135 -42.66 16.69 -21.97
C ILE A 135 -43.01 18.17 -22.09
N VAL A 136 -42.21 19.07 -21.49
CA VAL A 136 -42.44 20.52 -21.57
C VAL A 136 -42.37 21.04 -23.01
N ALA A 137 -41.37 20.58 -23.77
CA ALA A 137 -41.24 20.93 -25.19
C ALA A 137 -42.45 20.44 -26.01
N GLY A 138 -42.92 19.22 -25.77
CA GLY A 138 -44.12 18.68 -26.42
C GLY A 138 -45.38 19.49 -26.14
N VAL A 139 -45.60 19.88 -24.87
CA VAL A 139 -46.74 20.73 -24.47
C VAL A 139 -46.66 22.11 -25.14
N MET A 140 -45.49 22.74 -25.18
CA MET A 140 -45.30 24.03 -25.87
C MET A 140 -45.61 23.95 -27.37
N ILE A 141 -45.26 22.85 -28.02
CA ILE A 141 -45.55 22.64 -29.45
C ILE A 141 -47.06 22.48 -29.67
N MET A 142 -47.75 21.71 -28.82
CA MET A 142 -49.20 21.52 -28.91
C MET A 142 -49.98 22.84 -28.69
N GLN A 143 -49.56 23.68 -27.75
CA GLN A 143 -50.16 25.01 -27.54
C GLN A 143 -49.98 25.94 -28.75
N LYS A 144 -48.82 25.88 -29.43
CA LYS A 144 -48.57 26.68 -30.64
C LYS A 144 -49.40 26.25 -31.85
N GLN A 145 -49.81 24.98 -31.91
CA GLN A 145 -50.61 24.45 -33.03
C GLN A 145 -52.12 24.58 -32.83
N GLY A 146 -52.59 25.16 -31.72
CA GLY A 146 -54.01 25.40 -31.47
C GLY A 146 -54.86 24.15 -31.28
N VAL A 147 -54.23 23.03 -30.91
CA VAL A 147 -54.89 21.72 -30.69
C VAL A 147 -55.41 21.58 -29.24
N LEU A 148 -55.10 22.56 -28.38
CA LEU A 148 -55.59 22.71 -27.00
C LEU A 148 -56.12 24.14 -26.80
#